data_AF-A0A397FS09-F1
#
_entry.id   AF-A0A397FS09-F1
#
_cell.length_a   1.000
_cell.length_b   1.000
_cell.length_c   1.000
_cell.angle_alpha   90.00
_cell.angle_beta   90.00
_cell.angle_gamma   90.00
#
_symmetry.space_group_name_H-M   'P 1'
#
loop_
_entity.id
_entity.type
_entity.pdbx_description
1 polymer ?
#
loop_
_entity_poly.entity_id
_entity_poly.type
_entity_poly.pdbx_seq_one_letter_code
_entity_poly.pdbx_strand_id
1 'polypeptide(L)'
;MKGRTKNEVFIFRYDPNSSFEGMFKEFWAAVDGKSHSVEPHIVRSSSIEALSTNMTKNRLRLFATLVEKKPTNLTELANLLQKDYALVRRDAHILEGMGLIKLEKVSKEASNKQGSKVKFNEIKPIALYQRIIFDFPVFEDKVSAEKTFSDGRRLRVPV
;
A
#
# COMPACT_ATOMS: atom_id res chain seq x y z
N MET A 1 -3.65 -23.90 14.57
CA MET A 1 -3.16 -22.60 14.07
C MET A 1 -4.06 -22.17 12.90
N LYS A 2 -4.89 -21.14 13.06
CA LYS A 2 -5.76 -20.64 11.98
C LYS A 2 -4.88 -20.02 10.88
N GLY A 3 -4.97 -20.53 9.66
CA GLY A 3 -4.33 -19.93 8.50
C GLY A 3 -4.80 -18.50 8.34
N ARG A 4 -3.87 -17.54 8.25
CA ARG A 4 -4.20 -16.15 7.91
C ARG A 4 -4.80 -16.16 6.50
N THR A 5 -6.09 -15.85 6.40
CA THR A 5 -6.70 -15.40 5.15
C THR A 5 -5.90 -14.18 4.69
N LYS A 6 -5.23 -14.33 3.55
CA LYS A 6 -4.49 -13.23 2.92
C LYS A 6 -5.51 -12.17 2.53
N ASN A 7 -5.30 -10.91 2.92
CA ASN A 7 -6.21 -9.85 2.52
C ASN A 7 -6.18 -9.71 0.99
N GLU A 8 -7.32 -9.52 0.34
CA GLU A 8 -7.35 -9.49 -1.12
C GLU A 8 -6.70 -8.21 -1.66
N VAL A 9 -7.04 -7.07 -1.08
CA VAL A 9 -6.71 -5.75 -1.63
C VAL A 9 -6.26 -4.78 -0.54
N PHE A 10 -5.24 -3.97 -0.86
CA PHE A 10 -4.90 -2.74 -0.15
C PHE A 10 -5.16 -1.54 -1.07
N ILE A 11 -5.75 -0.47 -0.53
CA ILE A 11 -6.17 0.69 -1.32
C ILE A 11 -5.42 1.94 -0.85
N PHE A 12 -4.75 2.61 -1.80
CA PHE A 12 -4.32 3.99 -1.66
C PHE A 12 -5.41 4.87 -2.26
N ARG A 13 -6.16 5.58 -1.43
CA ARG A 13 -7.28 6.44 -1.85
C ARG A 13 -6.86 7.90 -1.81
N TYR A 14 -7.05 8.57 -2.94
CA TYR A 14 -7.03 10.02 -2.97
C TYR A 14 -8.35 10.56 -2.43
N ASP A 15 -8.25 11.46 -1.46
CA ASP A 15 -9.39 12.15 -0.89
C ASP A 15 -9.00 13.62 -0.61
N PRO A 16 -9.38 14.58 -1.45
CA PRO A 16 -9.02 15.99 -1.31
C PRO A 16 -9.60 16.61 -0.04
N ASN A 17 -10.66 16.02 0.51
CA ASN A 17 -11.27 16.48 1.76
C ASN A 17 -10.60 15.85 2.99
N SER A 18 -9.66 14.92 2.80
CA SER A 18 -8.89 14.33 3.89
C SER A 18 -7.95 15.37 4.49
N SER A 19 -8.20 15.72 5.75
CA SER A 19 -7.29 16.53 6.56
C SER A 19 -6.70 15.72 7.69
N PHE A 20 -5.49 16.10 8.12
CA PHE A 20 -4.83 15.48 9.26
C PHE A 20 -5.66 15.62 10.55
N GLU A 21 -6.28 16.79 10.76
CA GLU A 21 -7.16 17.03 11.91
C GLU A 21 -8.41 16.16 11.87
N GLY A 22 -9.00 15.96 10.69
CA GLY A 22 -10.13 15.06 10.47
C GLY A 22 -9.79 13.62 10.85
N MET A 23 -8.67 13.10 10.32
CA MET A 23 -8.18 11.76 10.66
C MET A 23 -7.87 11.60 12.15
N PHE A 24 -7.24 12.60 12.79
CA PHE A 24 -6.95 12.54 14.22
C PHE A 24 -8.22 12.54 15.07
N LYS A 25 -9.23 13.33 14.69
CA LYS A 25 -10.53 13.35 15.36
C LYS A 25 -11.24 12.00 15.23
N GLU A 26 -11.21 11.39 14.06
CA GLU A 26 -11.77 10.05 13.82
C GLU A 26 -11.04 8.97 14.62
N PHE A 27 -9.69 9.03 14.67
CA PHE A 27 -8.87 8.12 15.45
C PHE A 27 -9.23 8.16 16.94
N TRP A 28 -9.27 9.34 17.55
CA TRP A 28 -9.64 9.48 18.96
C TRP A 28 -11.09 9.08 19.22
N ALA A 29 -12.01 9.38 18.31
CA ALA A 29 -13.39 8.91 18.41
C ALA A 29 -13.48 7.37 18.36
N ALA A 30 -12.64 6.70 17.56
CA ALA A 30 -12.57 5.25 17.52
C ALA A 30 -11.95 4.64 18.78
N VAL A 31 -10.87 5.25 19.32
CA VAL A 31 -10.24 4.83 20.58
C VAL A 31 -11.22 4.96 21.76
N ASP A 32 -12.01 6.03 21.78
CA ASP A 32 -13.07 6.27 22.77
C ASP A 32 -14.30 5.35 22.60
N GLY A 33 -14.31 4.46 21.60
CA GLY A 33 -15.43 3.56 21.31
C GLY A 33 -16.66 4.27 20.70
N LYS A 34 -16.54 5.54 20.31
CA LYS A 34 -17.60 6.37 19.74
C LYS A 34 -17.77 6.17 18.23
N SER A 35 -16.86 5.46 17.58
CA SER A 35 -16.93 5.13 16.15
C SER A 35 -16.34 3.75 15.86
N HIS A 36 -17.02 2.97 15.00
CA HIS A 36 -16.54 1.68 14.49
C HIS A 36 -15.97 1.78 13.06
N SER A 37 -15.90 3.00 12.48
CA SER A 37 -15.47 3.20 11.10
C SER A 37 -13.95 3.31 11.04
N VAL A 38 -13.26 2.17 11.13
CA VAL A 38 -11.85 2.09 10.75
C VAL A 38 -11.78 1.14 9.56
N GLU A 39 -11.28 1.62 8.43
CA GLU A 39 -11.03 0.81 7.24
C GLU A 39 -9.56 0.37 7.23
N PRO A 40 -9.21 -0.81 7.76
CA PRO A 40 -7.81 -1.19 8.07
C PRO A 40 -6.91 -1.39 6.85
N HIS A 41 -7.46 -1.38 5.63
CA HIS A 41 -6.75 -1.68 4.39
C HIS A 41 -6.78 -0.51 3.40
N ILE A 42 -7.12 0.69 3.89
CA ILE A 42 -7.25 1.90 3.09
C ILE A 42 -6.39 3.00 3.70
N VAL A 43 -5.46 3.53 2.91
CA VAL A 43 -4.70 4.74 3.25
C VAL A 43 -5.28 5.89 2.43
N ARG A 44 -5.75 6.94 3.13
CA ARG A 44 -6.26 8.16 2.50
C ARG A 44 -5.19 9.25 2.48
N SER A 45 -5.16 10.02 1.41
CA SER A 45 -4.32 11.22 1.30
C SER A 45 -5.01 12.26 0.42
N SER A 46 -4.93 13.53 0.82
CA SER A 46 -5.31 14.68 -0.01
C SER A 46 -4.24 15.10 -0.99
N SER A 47 -3.09 14.40 -1.01
CA SER A 47 -2.02 14.62 -1.98
C SER A 47 -1.76 13.35 -2.79
N ILE A 48 -2.00 13.45 -4.11
CA ILE A 48 -1.62 12.41 -5.09
C ILE A 48 -0.10 12.21 -5.08
N GLU A 49 0.66 13.29 -4.94
CA GLU A 49 2.11 13.25 -4.85
C GLU A 49 2.55 12.39 -3.65
N ALA A 50 1.98 12.61 -2.47
CA ALA A 50 2.29 11.82 -1.28
C ALA A 50 1.98 10.32 -1.47
N LEU A 51 0.91 9.96 -2.20
CA LEU A 51 0.61 8.56 -2.53
C LEU A 51 1.67 7.97 -3.49
N SER A 52 2.05 8.73 -4.52
CA SER A 52 2.94 8.27 -5.58
C SER A 52 4.43 8.22 -5.17
N THR A 53 4.91 9.13 -4.33
CA THR A 53 6.30 9.15 -3.84
C THR A 53 6.61 7.96 -2.94
N ASN A 54 5.62 7.50 -2.17
CA ASN A 54 5.75 6.31 -1.31
C ASN A 54 5.66 4.99 -2.10
N MET A 55 4.89 4.95 -3.19
CA MET A 55 4.78 3.77 -4.05
C MET A 55 5.42 3.97 -5.43
N THR A 56 6.76 4.06 -5.43
CA THR A 56 7.53 4.13 -6.68
C THR A 56 7.30 2.88 -7.54
N LYS A 57 7.54 3.02 -8.86
CA LYS A 57 7.49 1.89 -9.83
C LYS A 57 8.33 0.69 -9.38
N ASN A 58 9.45 0.93 -8.70
CA ASN A 58 10.33 -0.11 -8.18
C ASN A 58 9.67 -0.93 -7.07
N ARG A 59 9.02 -0.25 -6.11
CA ARG A 59 8.30 -0.90 -5.00
C ARG A 59 7.06 -1.63 -5.48
N LEU A 60 6.34 -1.06 -6.45
CA LEU A 60 5.21 -1.74 -7.11
C LEU A 60 5.67 -3.03 -7.81
N ARG A 61 6.77 -2.98 -8.57
CA ARG A 61 7.33 -4.17 -9.23
C ARG A 61 7.81 -5.22 -8.22
N LEU A 62 8.45 -4.79 -7.13
CA LEU A 62 8.86 -5.67 -6.04
C LEU A 62 7.65 -6.38 -5.44
N PHE A 63 6.60 -5.63 -5.09
CA PHE A 63 5.36 -6.19 -4.56
C PHE A 63 4.70 -7.17 -5.54
N ALA A 64 4.57 -6.81 -6.82
CA ALA A 64 4.01 -7.70 -7.84
C ALA A 64 4.81 -9.01 -7.95
N THR A 65 6.15 -8.92 -7.95
CA THR A 65 7.03 -10.09 -8.00
C THR A 65 6.85 -10.99 -6.77
N LEU A 66 6.65 -10.41 -5.59
CA LEU A 66 6.35 -11.17 -4.38
C LEU A 66 5.04 -11.94 -4.46
N VAL A 67 3.99 -11.32 -5.03
CA VAL A 67 2.68 -11.96 -5.19
C VAL A 67 2.74 -13.09 -6.22
N GLU A 68 3.34 -12.82 -7.37
CA GLU A 68 3.36 -13.73 -8.53
C GLU A 68 4.34 -14.89 -8.37
N LYS A 69 5.58 -14.59 -7.95
CA LYS A 69 6.69 -15.55 -7.95
C LYS A 69 6.96 -16.16 -6.59
N LYS A 70 6.49 -15.52 -5.50
CA LYS A 70 6.63 -15.99 -4.11
C LYS A 70 8.06 -16.44 -3.77
N PRO A 71 9.07 -15.59 -3.97
CA PRO A 71 10.46 -15.97 -3.71
C PRO A 71 10.67 -16.39 -2.25
N THR A 72 11.58 -17.31 -2.06
CA THR A 72 11.89 -17.95 -0.79
C THR A 72 12.61 -17.01 0.17
N ASN A 73 13.41 -16.08 -0.37
CA ASN A 73 14.18 -15.10 0.39
C ASN A 73 14.47 -13.83 -0.43
N LEU A 74 15.03 -12.81 0.23
CA LEU A 74 15.38 -11.54 -0.42
C LEU A 74 16.45 -11.67 -1.51
N THR A 75 17.33 -12.66 -1.43
CA THR A 75 18.36 -12.91 -2.46
C THR A 75 17.70 -13.39 -3.75
N GLU A 76 16.78 -14.35 -3.67
CA GLU A 76 15.99 -14.81 -4.81
C GLU A 76 15.13 -13.68 -5.39
N LEU A 77 14.50 -12.87 -4.54
CA LEU A 77 13.76 -11.69 -4.99
C LEU A 77 14.66 -10.71 -5.76
N ALA A 78 15.89 -10.47 -5.30
CA ALA A 78 16.84 -9.62 -5.98
C ALA A 78 17.23 -10.16 -7.36
N ASN A 79 17.44 -11.48 -7.47
CA ASN A 79 17.71 -12.15 -8.73
C ASN A 79 16.54 -12.04 -9.71
N LEU A 80 15.30 -12.29 -9.24
CA LEU A 80 14.09 -12.17 -10.07
C LEU A 80 13.87 -10.74 -10.59
N LEU A 81 14.19 -9.74 -9.76
CA LEU A 81 14.10 -8.33 -10.14
C LEU A 81 15.29 -7.85 -10.97
N GLN A 82 16.36 -8.65 -11.09
CA GLN A 82 17.65 -8.27 -11.67
C GLN A 82 18.19 -6.97 -11.04
N LYS A 83 18.21 -6.93 -9.71
CA LYS A 83 18.62 -5.75 -8.94
C LYS A 83 19.61 -6.08 -7.84
N ASP A 84 20.36 -5.07 -7.45
CA ASP A 84 21.23 -5.14 -6.29
C ASP A 84 20.44 -5.48 -5.01
N TYR A 85 21.01 -6.36 -4.19
CA TYR A 85 20.39 -6.84 -2.96
C TYR A 85 20.13 -5.72 -1.96
N ALA A 86 21.04 -4.74 -1.82
CA ALA A 86 20.87 -3.65 -0.85
C ALA A 86 19.69 -2.75 -1.22
N LEU A 87 19.48 -2.50 -2.52
CA LEU A 87 18.32 -1.76 -3.01
C LEU A 87 17.01 -2.51 -2.75
N VAL A 88 16.98 -3.82 -3.05
CA VAL A 88 15.80 -4.66 -2.81
C VAL A 88 15.49 -4.76 -1.32
N ARG A 89 16.51 -4.93 -0.48
CA ARG A 89 16.36 -4.95 0.98
C ARG A 89 15.79 -3.64 1.52
N ARG A 90 16.26 -2.50 1.01
CA ARG A 90 15.75 -1.17 1.39
C ARG A 90 14.28 -1.03 1.02
N ASP A 91 13.92 -1.31 -0.23
CA ASP A 91 12.53 -1.22 -0.69
C ASP A 91 11.61 -2.22 0.05
N ALA A 92 12.10 -3.41 0.37
CA ALA A 92 11.37 -4.39 1.16
C ALA A 92 11.07 -3.90 2.57
N HIS A 93 12.03 -3.27 3.26
CA HIS A 93 11.77 -2.67 4.58
C HIS A 93 10.78 -1.49 4.51
N ILE A 94 10.78 -0.71 3.44
CA ILE A 94 9.79 0.36 3.24
C ILE A 94 8.38 -0.26 3.07
N LEU A 95 8.25 -1.30 2.25
CA LEU A 95 6.98 -2.02 2.08
C LEU A 95 6.50 -2.72 3.36
N GLU A 96 7.43 -3.20 4.19
CA GLU A 96 7.13 -3.73 5.52
C GLU A 96 6.63 -2.63 6.46
N GLY A 97 7.29 -1.46 6.46
CA GLY A 97 6.86 -0.30 7.24
C GLY A 97 5.47 0.22 6.85
N MET A 98 5.09 0.07 5.57
CA MET A 98 3.73 0.37 5.09
C MET A 98 2.72 -0.74 5.38
N GLY A 99 3.13 -1.86 5.97
CA GLY A 99 2.25 -2.99 6.28
C GLY A 99 1.78 -3.77 5.05
N LEU A 100 2.45 -3.63 3.90
CA LEU A 100 2.09 -4.34 2.65
C LEU A 100 2.72 -5.74 2.58
N ILE A 101 3.87 -5.90 3.22
CA ILE A 101 4.59 -7.17 3.31
C ILE A 101 5.06 -7.41 4.76
N LYS A 102 5.48 -8.63 5.06
CA LYS A 102 6.16 -9.03 6.30
C LYS A 102 7.52 -9.61 5.97
N LEU A 103 8.57 -9.26 6.72
CA LEU A 103 9.87 -9.90 6.61
C LEU A 103 10.07 -10.87 7.78
N GLU A 104 10.13 -12.17 7.48
CA GLU A 104 10.36 -13.21 8.48
C GLU A 104 11.82 -13.65 8.46
N LYS A 105 12.48 -13.64 9.62
CA LYS A 105 13.80 -14.25 9.78
C LYS A 105 13.64 -15.76 9.89
N VAL A 106 14.26 -16.49 8.98
CA VAL A 106 14.21 -17.96 8.92
C VAL A 106 15.62 -18.50 9.10
N SER A 107 15.82 -19.37 10.11
CA SER A 107 17.09 -20.06 10.29
C SER A 107 17.13 -21.29 9.37
N LYS A 108 18.22 -21.44 8.62
CA LYS A 108 18.49 -22.57 7.74
C LYS A 108 19.82 -23.21 8.07
N GLU A 109 19.93 -24.50 7.76
CA GLU A 109 21.17 -25.27 7.84
C GLU A 109 21.64 -25.58 6.41
N ALA A 110 22.91 -25.33 6.13
CA ALA A 110 23.56 -25.80 4.92
C ALA A 110 24.84 -26.57 5.28
N SER A 111 25.11 -27.65 4.55
CA SER A 111 26.38 -28.36 4.67
C SER A 111 27.46 -27.61 3.89
N ASN A 112 28.59 -27.35 4.52
CA ASN A 112 29.77 -26.85 3.81
C ASN A 112 30.45 -27.97 3.00
N LYS A 113 31.48 -27.62 2.22
CA LYS A 113 32.25 -28.59 1.40
C LYS A 113 32.94 -29.67 2.24
N GLN A 114 33.13 -29.44 3.54
CA GLN A 114 33.69 -30.36 4.52
C GLN A 114 32.63 -31.18 5.27
N GLY A 115 31.36 -31.14 4.86
CA GLY A 115 30.26 -31.90 5.49
C GLY A 115 29.78 -31.36 6.83
N SER A 116 30.34 -30.26 7.32
CA SER A 116 29.90 -29.60 8.55
C SER A 116 28.62 -28.78 8.29
N LYS A 117 27.63 -28.91 9.17
CA LYS A 117 26.39 -28.12 9.10
C LYS A 117 26.63 -26.72 9.64
N VAL A 118 26.39 -25.72 8.82
CA VAL A 118 26.45 -24.31 9.18
C VAL A 118 25.02 -23.77 9.26
N LYS A 119 24.66 -23.17 10.39
CA LYS A 119 23.41 -22.43 10.56
C LYS A 119 23.58 -21.01 10.07
N PHE A 120 22.63 -20.54 9.29
CA PHE A 120 22.59 -19.15 8.82
C PHE A 120 21.15 -18.65 8.80
N ASN A 121 20.98 -17.34 8.84
CA ASN A 121 19.66 -16.71 8.85
C ASN A 121 19.38 -16.07 7.49
N GLU A 122 18.21 -16.36 6.93
CA GLU A 122 17.67 -15.70 5.74
C GLU A 122 16.47 -14.84 6.10
N ILE A 123 16.15 -13.89 5.23
CA ILE A 123 14.94 -13.08 5.33
C ILE A 123 13.97 -13.54 4.25
N LYS A 124 12.82 -14.06 4.66
CA LYS A 124 11.70 -14.45 3.80
C LYS A 124 10.68 -13.31 3.70
N PRO A 125 10.49 -12.71 2.53
CA PRO A 125 9.44 -11.72 2.32
C PRO A 125 8.09 -12.39 2.07
N ILE A 126 7.04 -11.89 2.71
CA ILE A 126 5.67 -12.41 2.59
C ILE A 126 4.73 -11.25 2.25
N ALA A 127 4.13 -11.28 1.06
CA ALA A 127 3.08 -10.32 0.72
C ALA A 127 1.84 -10.53 1.62
N LEU A 128 1.34 -9.46 2.23
CA LEU A 128 0.13 -9.50 3.08
C LEU A 128 -1.16 -9.33 2.27
N TYR A 129 -1.04 -8.77 1.07
CA TYR A 129 -2.14 -8.54 0.13
C TYR A 129 -1.90 -9.27 -1.20
N GLN A 130 -2.95 -9.41 -2.03
CA GLN A 130 -2.79 -9.87 -3.41
C GLN A 130 -2.66 -8.71 -4.39
N ARG A 131 -3.34 -7.59 -4.14
CA ARG A 131 -3.37 -6.44 -5.04
C ARG A 131 -3.27 -5.14 -4.29
N ILE A 132 -2.70 -4.14 -4.96
CA ILE A 132 -2.72 -2.74 -4.55
C ILE A 132 -3.57 -1.99 -5.56
N ILE A 133 -4.51 -1.18 -5.09
CA ILE A 133 -5.34 -0.30 -5.92
C ILE A 133 -5.01 1.14 -5.57
N PHE A 134 -4.87 1.98 -6.59
CA PHE A 134 -4.90 3.43 -6.44
C PHE A 134 -6.29 3.90 -6.86
N ASP A 135 -7.03 4.41 -5.88
CA ASP A 135 -8.42 4.86 -6.03
C ASP A 135 -8.41 6.39 -6.12
N PHE A 136 -8.72 6.91 -7.30
CA PHE A 136 -8.83 8.34 -7.60
C PHE A 136 -10.29 8.64 -7.93
N PRO A 137 -11.15 8.86 -6.94
CA PRO A 137 -12.54 9.20 -7.19
C PRO A 137 -12.63 10.49 -8.02
N VAL A 138 -13.42 10.45 -9.09
CA VAL A 138 -13.80 11.66 -9.83
C VAL A 138 -14.84 12.35 -8.97
N PHE A 139 -14.48 13.51 -8.40
CA PHE A 139 -15.45 14.37 -7.74
C PHE A 139 -16.19 15.10 -8.85
N GLU A 140 -17.41 14.66 -9.15
CA GLU A 140 -18.34 15.52 -9.87
C GLU A 140 -18.55 16.73 -8.97
N ASP A 141 -18.02 17.88 -9.40
CA ASP A 141 -18.45 19.15 -8.87
C ASP A 141 -19.97 19.15 -9.00
N LYS A 142 -20.67 19.11 -7.87
CA LYS A 142 -22.07 19.52 -7.85
C LYS A 142 -22.04 20.96 -8.32
N VAL A 143 -22.29 21.17 -9.62
CA VAL A 143 -22.51 22.47 -10.22
C VAL A 143 -23.61 23.09 -9.38
N SER A 144 -23.17 23.94 -8.49
CA SER A 144 -24.00 24.60 -7.51
C SER A 144 -24.96 25.47 -8.29
N ALA A 145 -26.23 25.10 -8.20
CA ALA A 145 -27.43 25.90 -8.35
C ALA A 145 -27.36 27.12 -9.27
N GLU A 146 -28.24 27.10 -10.28
CA GLU A 146 -28.76 28.24 -11.03
C GLU A 146 -28.32 29.62 -10.50
N LYS A 147 -27.35 30.25 -11.19
CA LYS A 147 -27.21 31.70 -11.11
C LYS A 147 -28.42 32.32 -11.83
N THR A 148 -29.53 32.48 -11.13
CA THR A 148 -30.54 33.47 -11.50
C THR A 148 -29.93 34.84 -11.28
N PHE A 149 -29.42 35.45 -12.36
CA PHE A 149 -29.21 36.88 -12.39
C PHE A 149 -30.58 37.58 -12.36
N SER A 150 -30.64 38.72 -11.68
CA SER A 150 -31.82 39.55 -11.44
C SER A 150 -32.52 40.10 -12.70
N ASP A 151 -32.14 39.67 -13.89
CA ASP A 151 -32.65 40.14 -15.19
C ASP A 151 -33.31 39.02 -16.03
N GLY A 152 -33.65 37.88 -15.43
CA GLY A 152 -34.58 36.89 -16.02
C GLY A 152 -34.13 36.17 -17.31
N ARG A 153 -32.90 36.37 -17.79
CA ARG A 153 -32.41 35.74 -19.04
C ARG A 153 -31.65 34.43 -18.77
N ARG A 154 -32.14 33.33 -19.37
CA ARG A 154 -31.48 32.00 -19.39
C ARG A 154 -30.64 31.84 -20.65
N LEU A 155 -29.35 31.52 -20.51
CA LEU A 155 -28.49 31.09 -21.62
C LEU A 155 -28.67 29.58 -21.86
N ARG A 156 -29.02 29.18 -23.08
CA ARG A 156 -28.85 27.80 -23.55
C ARG A 156 -27.39 27.62 -23.95
N VAL A 157 -26.69 26.69 -23.30
CA VAL A 157 -25.39 26.21 -23.76
C VAL A 157 -25.65 25.10 -24.80
N PRO A 158 -25.09 25.16 -26.02
CA PRO A 158 -25.26 24.09 -27.00
C PRO A 158 -24.45 22.86 -26.58
N VAL A 159 -25.03 21.69 -26.85
CA VAL A 159 -24.44 20.35 -26.66
C VAL A 159 -23.40 20.07 -27.74
#